data_AF-A0A8B3T9T4-F1
#
_entry.id   AF-A0A8B3T9T4-F1
#
_cell.length_a   1.000
_cell.length_b   1.000
_cell.length_c   1.000
_cell.angle_alpha   90.00
_cell.angle_beta   90.00
_cell.angle_gamma   90.00
#
_symmetry.space_group_name_H-M   'P 1'
#
loop_
_entity.id
_entity.type
_entity.pdbx_description
1 polymer ?
#
loop_
_entity_poly.entity_id
_entity_poly.type
_entity_poly.pdbx_seq_one_letter_code
_entity_poly.pdbx_strand_id
1 'polypeptide(L)'
;MAMKKTIIEMIEKCQGGKAAVAGFPGMTEQALNNRLYQTKGQRFTCEELIAIELEYGVSNWSDEINRRLGKVSFAVPNENE
;
A
#
# COMPACT_ATOMS: atom_id res chain seq x y z
N MET A 1 2.39 -13.67 -6.76
CA MET A 1 2.05 -12.98 -8.02
C MET A 1 0.98 -11.91 -7.78
N ALA A 2 -0.23 -12.27 -7.34
CA ALA A 2 -1.34 -11.32 -7.15
C ALA A 2 -1.03 -10.14 -6.20
N MET A 3 -0.55 -10.39 -4.97
CA MET A 3 -0.25 -9.31 -4.00
C MET A 3 0.76 -8.27 -4.50
N LYS A 4 1.83 -8.71 -5.19
CA LYS A 4 2.82 -7.78 -5.74
C LYS A 4 2.20 -6.87 -6.79
N LYS A 5 1.34 -7.43 -7.67
CA LYS A 5 0.63 -6.68 -8.68
C LYS A 5 -0.29 -5.63 -8.02
N THR A 6 -1.04 -6.02 -6.99
CA THR A 6 -1.86 -5.10 -6.20
C THR A 6 -1.05 -3.93 -5.64
N ILE A 7 0.12 -4.19 -5.05
CA ILE A 7 0.98 -3.14 -4.49
C ILE A 7 1.51 -2.21 -5.60
N ILE A 8 1.84 -2.74 -6.78
CA ILE A 8 2.25 -1.92 -7.92
C ILE A 8 1.09 -1.03 -8.39
N GLU A 9 -0.11 -1.61 -8.58
CA GLU A 9 -1.31 -0.86 -8.98
C GLU A 9 -1.73 0.18 -7.94
N MET A 10 -1.47 -0.09 -6.66
CA MET A 10 -1.66 0.87 -5.56
C MET A 10 -0.73 2.08 -5.75
N ILE A 11 0.57 1.83 -5.92
CA ILE A 11 1.58 2.89 -6.09
C ILE A 11 1.35 3.70 -7.36
N GLU A 12 0.87 3.09 -8.43
CA GLU A 12 0.52 3.78 -9.69
C GLU A 12 -0.68 4.72 -9.53
N LYS A 13 -1.60 4.43 -8.60
CA LYS A 13 -2.74 5.30 -8.27
C LYS A 13 -2.39 6.42 -7.29
N CYS A 14 -1.32 6.26 -6.50
CA CYS A 14 -0.85 7.31 -5.60
C CYS A 14 -0.41 8.55 -6.40
N GLN A 15 -0.90 9.73 -6.00
CA GLN A 15 -0.49 10.99 -6.62
C GLN A 15 1.02 11.22 -6.38
N GLY A 16 1.79 11.38 -7.47
CA GLY A 16 3.25 11.48 -7.42
C GLY A 16 4.00 10.13 -7.52
N GLY A 17 3.27 9.01 -7.66
CA GLY A 17 3.81 7.70 -8.02
C GLY A 17 4.89 7.19 -7.05
N LYS A 18 5.87 6.46 -7.61
CA LYS A 18 6.92 5.80 -6.81
C LYS A 18 7.76 6.76 -5.97
N ALA A 19 8.07 7.95 -6.49
CA ALA A 19 8.89 8.94 -5.80
C ALA A 19 8.18 9.46 -4.54
N ALA A 20 6.90 9.80 -4.65
CA ALA A 20 6.10 10.27 -3.54
C ALA A 20 5.92 9.17 -2.48
N VAL A 21 5.54 7.96 -2.91
CA VAL A 21 5.35 6.82 -1.99
C VAL A 21 6.66 6.39 -1.31
N ALA A 22 7.81 6.57 -1.96
CA ALA A 22 9.10 6.35 -1.30
C ALA A 22 9.40 7.46 -0.28
N GLY A 23 9.11 8.72 -0.62
CA GLY A 23 9.35 9.88 0.24
C GLY A 23 8.51 9.88 1.52
N PHE A 24 7.24 9.46 1.46
CA PHE A 24 6.32 9.46 2.61
C PHE A 24 6.86 8.72 3.85
N PRO A 25 7.28 7.44 3.75
CA PRO A 25 7.90 6.71 4.86
C PRO A 25 9.40 7.01 5.04
N GLY A 26 9.93 8.05 4.37
CA GLY A 26 11.34 8.44 4.45
C GLY A 26 12.31 7.45 3.80
N MET A 27 11.84 6.66 2.83
CA MET A 27 12.67 5.68 2.13
C MET A 27 13.14 6.19 0.76
N THR A 28 14.24 5.62 0.26
CA THR A 28 14.66 5.89 -1.13
C THR A 28 13.82 5.07 -2.11
N GLU A 29 13.69 5.53 -3.36
CA GLU A 29 13.05 4.74 -4.42
C GLU A 29 13.71 3.36 -4.59
N GLN A 30 15.02 3.26 -4.34
CA GLN A 30 15.72 2.00 -4.38
C GLN A 30 15.31 1.06 -3.24
N ALA A 31 15.08 1.57 -2.03
CA ALA A 31 14.54 0.80 -0.93
C ALA A 31 13.09 0.35 -1.19
N LEU A 32 12.28 1.21 -1.81
CA LEU A 32 10.93 0.85 -2.26
C LEU A 32 10.96 -0.28 -3.30
N ASN A 33 11.84 -0.18 -4.30
CA ASN A 33 12.03 -1.24 -5.29
C ASN A 33 12.53 -2.54 -4.64
N ASN A 34 13.46 -2.48 -3.68
CA ASN A 34 13.91 -3.68 -2.98
C ASN A 34 12.75 -4.38 -2.26
N ARG A 35 11.85 -3.65 -1.61
CA ARG A 35 10.63 -4.21 -1.01
C ARG A 35 9.66 -4.81 -2.06
N LEU A 36 9.44 -4.12 -3.18
CA LEU A 36 8.58 -4.59 -4.27
C LEU A 36 9.07 -5.90 -4.91
N TYR A 37 10.38 -6.02 -5.11
CA TYR A 37 11.00 -7.18 -5.74
C TYR A 37 11.49 -8.23 -4.73
N GLN A 38 11.28 -8.00 -3.43
CA GLN A 38 11.78 -8.83 -2.34
C GLN A 38 13.30 -9.04 -2.38
N THR A 39 14.00 -8.06 -2.90
CA THR A 39 15.46 -8.05 -3.00
C THR A 39 16.04 -7.98 -1.60
N LYS A 40 17.02 -8.84 -1.30
CA LYS A 40 17.66 -8.95 0.03
C LYS A 40 16.67 -9.22 1.17
N GLY A 41 15.54 -9.89 0.89
CA GLY A 41 14.55 -10.27 1.91
C GLY A 41 13.69 -9.11 2.42
N GLN A 42 13.81 -7.91 1.85
CA GLN A 42 12.99 -6.76 2.22
C GLN A 42 11.56 -6.97 1.74
N ARG A 43 10.57 -6.72 2.60
CA ARG A 43 9.16 -6.83 2.27
C ARG A 43 8.42 -5.67 2.90
N PHE A 44 7.29 -5.30 2.31
CA PHE A 44 6.37 -4.39 2.95
C PHE A 44 5.70 -5.10 4.13
N THR A 45 5.59 -4.40 5.26
CA THR A 45 4.69 -4.80 6.34
C THR A 45 3.26 -4.38 6.00
N CYS A 46 2.27 -5.02 6.63
CA CYS A 46 0.87 -4.60 6.47
C CYS A 46 0.67 -3.16 6.95
N GLU A 47 1.37 -2.75 8.01
CA GLU A 47 1.31 -1.39 8.56
C GLU A 47 1.85 -0.35 7.55
N GLU A 48 2.97 -0.63 6.88
CA GLU A 48 3.50 0.25 5.83
C GLU A 48 2.48 0.43 4.68
N LEU A 49 1.83 -0.66 4.26
CA LEU A 49 0.84 -0.61 3.17
C LEU A 49 -0.43 0.14 3.59
N ILE A 50 -0.92 -0.09 4.81
CA ILE A 50 -2.09 0.63 5.35
C ILE A 50 -1.78 2.13 5.50
N ALA A 51 -0.57 2.49 5.95
CA ALA A 51 -0.17 3.88 6.06
C ALA A 51 -0.16 4.59 4.69
N ILE A 52 0.35 3.92 3.64
CA ILE A 52 0.31 4.44 2.27
C ILE A 52 -1.14 4.58 1.77
N GLU A 53 -2.00 3.60 2.06
CA GLU A 53 -3.42 3.66 1.71
C GLU A 53 -4.13 4.88 2.32
N LEU A 54 -3.89 5.13 3.61
CA LEU A 54 -4.45 6.27 4.33
C LEU A 54 -3.93 7.61 3.80
N GLU A 55 -2.62 7.73 3.56
CA GLU A 55 -2.01 8.96 3.08
C GLU A 55 -2.51 9.35 1.67
N TYR A 56 -2.60 8.36 0.77
CA TYR A 56 -2.93 8.62 -0.64
C TYR A 56 -4.40 8.39 -0.97
N GLY A 57 -5.24 8.05 0.02
CA GLY A 57 -6.67 7.80 -0.19
C GLY A 57 -6.96 6.63 -1.13
N VAL A 58 -6.14 5.58 -1.10
CA VAL A 58 -6.29 4.36 -1.92
C VAL A 58 -6.63 3.16 -1.04
N SER A 59 -7.30 2.15 -1.60
CA SER A 59 -7.76 0.96 -0.85
C SER A 59 -7.32 -0.39 -1.47
N ASN A 60 -6.42 -0.36 -2.46
CA ASN A 60 -6.07 -1.54 -3.25
C ASN A 60 -5.57 -2.74 -2.41
N TRP A 61 -4.73 -2.50 -1.42
CA TRP A 61 -4.19 -3.54 -0.55
C TRP A 61 -5.27 -4.07 0.40
N SER A 62 -6.02 -3.19 1.05
CA SER A 62 -7.14 -3.55 1.92
C SER A 62 -8.20 -4.36 1.15
N ASP A 63 -8.54 -3.95 -0.07
CA ASP A 63 -9.47 -4.66 -0.96
C ASP A 63 -8.97 -6.06 -1.34
N GLU A 64 -7.67 -6.21 -1.62
CA GLU A 64 -7.05 -7.52 -1.89
C GLU A 64 -7.11 -8.45 -0.68
N ILE A 65 -6.85 -7.93 0.52
CA ILE A 65 -6.93 -8.69 1.76
C ILE A 65 -8.38 -9.13 2.02
N ASN A 66 -9.34 -8.22 1.92
CA ASN A 66 -10.76 -8.52 2.07
C ASN A 66 -11.24 -9.57 1.07
N ARG A 67 -10.86 -9.44 -0.21
CA ARG A 67 -11.20 -10.42 -1.24
C ARG A 67 -10.69 -11.82 -0.90
N ARG A 68 -9.47 -11.94 -0.36
CA ARG A 68 -8.89 -13.25 0.06
C ARG A 68 -9.60 -13.84 1.27
N LEU A 69 -10.06 -12.99 2.18
CA LEU A 69 -10.76 -13.41 3.38
C LEU A 69 -12.26 -13.63 3.14
N GLY A 70 -12.79 -13.32 1.95
CA GLY A 70 -14.22 -13.33 1.67
C GLY A 70 -14.99 -12.28 2.49
N LYS A 71 -14.34 -11.15 2.80
CA LYS A 71 -14.88 -10.06 3.62
C LYS A 71 -15.06 -8.79 2.79
N VAL A 72 -15.76 -7.83 3.37
CA VAL A 72 -15.93 -6.47 2.86
C VAL A 72 -15.66 -5.51 4.02
N SER A 73 -14.87 -4.47 3.78
CA SER A 73 -14.72 -3.35 4.71
C SER A 73 -15.52 -2.16 4.20
N PHE A 74 -16.14 -1.44 5.13
CA PHE A 74 -16.85 -0.19 4.87
C PHE A 74 -16.24 0.89 5.76
N ALA A 75 -16.20 2.13 5.27
CA ALA A 75 -15.81 3.26 6.08
C ALA A 75 -16.89 3.51 7.14
N VAL A 76 -16.52 3.43 8.41
CA VAL A 76 -17.36 3.90 9.50
C VAL A 76 -17.03 5.38 9.66
N PRO A 77 -17.97 6.31 9.40
CA PRO A 77 -17.74 7.72 9.69
C PRO A 77 -17.46 7.86 11.19
N ASN A 78 -16.48 8.68 11.55
CA ASN A 78 -16.21 8.97 12.96
C ASN A 78 -17.48 9.56 13.57
N GLU A 79 -17.98 9.00 14.67
CA GLU A 79 -19.15 9.50 15.39
C GLU A 79 -18.96 10.91 16.00
N ASN A 80 -17.78 11.53 15.80
CA ASN A 80 -17.35 12.77 16.43
C ASN A 80 -16.96 13.90 15.45
N GLU A 81 -17.41 13.86 14.18
CA GLU A 81 -17.42 15.04 13.29
C GLU A 81 -18.80 15.70 13.25
#